data_AF-A0A7Y5GLM9-F1
#
_entry.id   AF-A0A7Y5GLM9-F1
#
_cell.length_a   1.000
_cell.length_b   1.000
_cell.length_c   1.000
_cell.angle_alpha   90.00
_cell.angle_beta   90.00
_cell.angle_gamma   90.00
#
_symmetry.space_group_name_H-M   'P 1'
#
loop_
_entity.id
_entity.type
_entity.pdbx_description
1 polymer ?
#
loop_
_entity_poly.entity_id
_entity_poly.type
_entity_poly.pdbx_seq_one_letter_code
_entity_poly.pdbx_strand_id
1 'polypeptide(L)'
;MGITERKEREKAGMQRLILDTAMKLFIDQGYESVSMRKIASIIEYSPASIYTYFPDKSSIFYELHIEGFTRLLRKQTEVQGVMDPAERLLQHGRAYLEFAFENPQYYDLMFIMRTPAEQIVKNKDWEHGMRSYELLKRNVQECRNAGYFKESTVDSVALMMWAVVHGIAALHIRQRLILMELNASYFEGLIKDSLKNLKNLIR
;
A
#
# COMPACT_ATOMS: atom_id res chain seq x y z
N MET A 1 7.79 35.61 -0.46
CA MET A 1 6.75 34.66 -0.01
C MET A 1 5.45 35.42 0.17
N GLY A 2 4.43 35.09 -0.61
CA GLY A 2 3.12 35.74 -0.56
C GLY A 2 2.27 35.30 0.63
N ILE A 3 1.25 36.10 0.99
CA ILE A 3 0.28 35.76 2.06
C ILE A 3 -0.44 34.44 1.76
N THR A 4 -0.71 34.15 0.47
CA THR A 4 -1.35 32.92 0.01
C THR A 4 -0.48 31.69 0.26
N GLU A 5 0.79 31.70 -0.16
CA GLU A 5 1.73 30.59 0.04
C GLU A 5 1.91 30.26 1.52
N ARG A 6 1.94 31.28 2.39
CA ARG A 6 2.03 31.08 3.83
C ARG A 6 0.80 30.35 4.38
N LYS A 7 -0.41 30.78 4.00
CA LYS A 7 -1.67 30.14 4.44
C LYS A 7 -1.78 28.70 3.94
N GLU A 8 -1.37 28.42 2.70
CA GLU A 8 -1.35 27.06 2.16
C GLU A 8 -0.37 26.16 2.91
N ARG A 9 0.82 26.68 3.24
CA ARG A 9 1.81 25.93 4.02
C ARG A 9 1.32 25.65 5.44
N GLU A 10 0.68 26.62 6.10
CA GLU A 10 0.07 26.45 7.42
C GLU A 10 -1.06 25.40 7.36
N LYS A 11 -1.91 25.44 6.34
CA LYS A 11 -2.97 24.45 6.12
C LYS A 11 -2.41 23.04 5.92
N ALA A 12 -1.40 22.89 5.06
CA ALA A 12 -0.76 21.61 4.79
C ALA A 12 -0.05 21.05 6.04
N GLY A 13 0.60 21.91 6.82
CA GLY A 13 1.21 21.52 8.10
C GLY A 13 0.19 20.98 9.09
N MET A 14 -0.97 21.62 9.21
CA MET A 14 -2.05 21.16 10.08
C MET A 14 -2.67 19.84 9.59
N GLN A 15 -2.92 19.70 8.28
CA GLN A 15 -3.39 18.43 7.71
C GLN A 15 -2.42 17.29 8.01
N ARG A 16 -1.11 17.52 7.85
CA ARG A 16 -0.08 16.53 8.17
C ARG A 16 -0.11 16.13 9.65
N LEU A 17 -0.19 17.11 10.56
CA LEU A 17 -0.26 16.86 12.00
C LEU A 17 -1.49 16.00 12.38
N ILE A 18 -2.65 16.26 11.75
CA ILE A 18 -3.88 15.48 11.94
C ILE A 18 -3.68 14.03 11.45
N LEU A 19 -3.15 13.85 10.24
CA LEU A 19 -2.92 12.54 9.63
C LEU A 19 -1.92 11.71 10.46
N ASP A 20 -0.80 12.30 10.87
CA ASP A 20 0.21 11.64 11.69
C ASP A 20 -0.34 11.20 13.05
N THR A 21 -1.15 12.06 13.68
CA THR A 21 -1.80 11.74 14.95
C THR A 21 -2.82 10.63 14.81
N ALA A 22 -3.63 10.67 13.74
CA ALA A 22 -4.61 9.63 13.44
C ALA A 22 -3.92 8.29 13.17
N MET A 23 -2.82 8.30 12.41
CA MET A 23 -2.02 7.10 12.12
C MET A 23 -1.40 6.51 13.38
N LYS A 24 -0.85 7.36 14.26
CA LYS A 24 -0.32 6.91 15.55
C LYS A 24 -1.39 6.25 16.42
N LEU A 25 -2.55 6.90 16.57
CA LEU A 25 -3.67 6.34 17.30
C LEU A 25 -4.15 5.01 16.71
N PHE A 26 -4.21 4.94 15.38
CA PHE A 26 -4.58 3.73 14.66
C PHE A 26 -3.63 2.58 14.96
N ILE A 27 -2.32 2.82 14.93
CA ILE A 27 -1.28 1.82 15.24
C ILE A 27 -1.41 1.36 16.70
N ASP A 28 -1.53 2.30 17.64
CA ASP A 28 -1.43 2.00 19.06
C ASP A 28 -2.71 1.34 19.62
N GLN A 29 -3.88 1.72 19.09
CA GLN A 29 -5.16 1.45 19.74
C GLN A 29 -6.24 0.96 18.77
N GLY A 30 -5.88 0.76 17.49
CA GLY A 30 -6.80 0.30 16.46
C GLY A 30 -7.76 1.37 15.96
N TYR A 31 -8.44 1.05 14.85
CA TYR A 31 -9.30 1.98 14.13
C TYR A 31 -10.40 2.58 15.01
N GLU A 32 -11.14 1.77 15.76
CA GLU A 32 -12.29 2.23 16.54
C GLU A 32 -11.92 3.28 17.61
N SER A 33 -10.70 3.23 18.13
CA SER A 33 -10.22 4.18 19.13
C SER A 33 -9.97 5.58 18.57
N VAL A 34 -9.86 5.73 17.24
CA VAL A 34 -9.61 7.01 16.57
C VAL A 34 -10.92 7.78 16.46
N SER A 35 -10.92 9.02 16.97
CA SER A 35 -12.03 9.96 16.83
C SER A 35 -11.52 11.38 16.63
N MET A 36 -12.33 12.22 15.99
CA MET A 36 -12.02 13.64 15.74
C MET A 36 -11.66 14.37 17.04
N ARG A 37 -12.41 14.12 18.12
CA ARG A 37 -12.17 14.72 19.44
C ARG A 37 -10.85 14.27 20.06
N LYS A 38 -10.51 12.98 19.94
CA LYS A 38 -9.28 12.44 20.49
C LYS A 38 -8.05 12.96 19.75
N ILE A 39 -8.12 13.07 18.42
CA ILE A 39 -7.08 13.71 17.62
C ILE A 39 -6.89 15.15 18.09
N ALA A 40 -7.97 15.93 18.16
CA ALA A 40 -7.95 17.32 18.61
C ALA A 40 -7.29 17.48 19.98
N SER A 41 -7.66 16.61 20.93
CA SER A 41 -7.10 16.61 22.28
C SER A 41 -5.60 16.34 22.31
N ILE A 42 -5.09 15.44 21.46
CA ILE A 42 -3.66 15.07 21.43
C ILE A 42 -2.82 16.19 20.82
N ILE A 43 -3.36 16.89 19.83
CA ILE A 43 -2.65 18.00 19.18
C ILE A 43 -2.91 19.34 19.87
N GLU A 44 -3.69 19.36 20.96
CA GLU A 44 -4.05 20.55 21.75
C GLU A 44 -4.89 21.59 20.99
N TYR A 45 -5.77 21.13 20.09
CA TYR A 45 -6.72 21.97 19.36
C TYR A 45 -8.17 21.67 19.74
N SER A 46 -9.07 22.60 19.39
CA SER A 46 -10.51 22.36 19.52
C SER A 46 -10.98 21.31 18.50
N PRO A 47 -11.97 20.47 18.82
CA PRO A 47 -12.56 19.56 17.83
C PRO A 47 -13.06 20.29 16.58
N ALA A 48 -13.61 21.50 16.73
CA ALA A 48 -14.07 22.32 15.61
C ALA A 48 -12.94 22.63 14.62
N SER A 49 -11.72 22.84 15.10
CA SER A 49 -10.54 23.06 14.25
C SER A 49 -10.20 21.84 13.40
N ILE A 50 -10.47 20.60 13.83
CA ILE A 50 -10.20 19.41 13.01
C ILE A 50 -11.21 19.33 11.86
N TYR A 51 -12.47 19.65 12.16
CA TYR A 51 -13.56 19.64 11.18
C TYR A 51 -13.36 20.64 10.02
N THR A 52 -12.54 21.68 10.19
CA THR A 52 -12.19 22.59 9.09
C THR A 52 -11.25 21.96 8.05
N TYR A 53 -10.53 20.90 8.42
CA TYR A 53 -9.61 20.19 7.52
C TYR A 53 -10.20 18.88 7.02
N PHE A 54 -10.94 18.18 7.88
CA PHE A 54 -11.50 16.87 7.60
C PHE A 54 -12.95 16.79 8.10
N PRO A 55 -13.95 16.58 7.24
CA PRO A 55 -15.35 16.55 7.65
C PRO A 55 -15.66 15.41 8.63
N ASP A 56 -14.94 14.29 8.52
CA ASP A 56 -15.14 13.12 9.38
C ASP A 56 -13.89 12.22 9.45
N LYS A 57 -13.96 11.21 10.31
CA LYS A 57 -12.91 10.19 10.45
C LYS A 57 -12.61 9.47 9.14
N SER A 58 -13.64 9.18 8.33
CA SER A 58 -13.47 8.44 7.07
C SER A 58 -12.62 9.22 6.08
N SER A 59 -12.77 10.55 6.02
CA SER A 59 -11.94 11.41 5.17
C SER A 59 -10.46 11.42 5.56
N ILE A 60 -10.15 11.34 6.87
CA ILE A 60 -8.77 11.19 7.37
C ILE A 60 -8.17 9.86 6.88
N PHE A 61 -8.90 8.76 7.06
CA PHE A 61 -8.42 7.44 6.64
C PHE A 61 -8.36 7.27 5.13
N TYR A 62 -9.21 7.97 4.38
CA TYR A 62 -9.13 8.03 2.93
C TYR A 62 -7.84 8.73 2.47
N GLU A 63 -7.45 9.86 3.06
CA GLU A 63 -6.16 10.49 2.76
C GLU A 63 -4.96 9.61 3.17
N LEU A 64 -5.03 8.95 4.33
CA LEU A 64 -4.00 7.97 4.73
C LEU A 64 -3.92 6.79 3.74
N HIS A 65 -5.05 6.40 3.17
CA HIS A 65 -5.12 5.37 2.15
C HIS A 65 -4.43 5.80 0.84
N ILE A 66 -4.69 7.03 0.39
CA ILE A 66 -4.01 7.66 -0.74
C ILE A 66 -2.50 7.72 -0.49
N GLU A 67 -2.09 8.13 0.71
CA GLU A 67 -0.68 8.18 1.08
C GLU A 67 -0.02 6.80 1.02
N GLY A 68 -0.70 5.76 1.51
CA GLY A 68 -0.23 4.38 1.44
C GLY A 68 0.02 3.91 0.00
N PHE A 69 -0.93 4.14 -0.91
CA PHE A 69 -0.73 3.80 -2.33
C PHE A 69 0.30 4.67 -3.02
N THR A 70 0.43 5.94 -2.65
CA THR A 70 1.46 6.83 -3.20
C THR A 70 2.87 6.31 -2.84
N ARG A 71 3.05 5.83 -1.61
CA ARG A 71 4.29 5.19 -1.15
C ARG A 71 4.56 3.88 -1.90
N LEU A 72 3.56 3.03 -2.05
CA LEU A 72 3.67 1.78 -2.82
C LEU A 72 4.04 2.08 -4.27
N LEU A 73 3.33 3.00 -4.93
CA LEU A 73 3.57 3.34 -6.33
C LEU A 73 5.00 3.86 -6.54
N ARG A 74 5.52 4.68 -5.61
CA ARG A 74 6.92 5.15 -5.66
C ARG A 74 7.91 3.98 -5.71
N LYS A 75 7.80 3.02 -4.79
CA LYS A 75 8.65 1.81 -4.77
C LYS A 75 8.52 1.00 -6.07
N GLN A 76 7.31 0.86 -6.61
CA GLN A 76 7.08 0.14 -7.87
C GLN A 76 7.64 0.89 -9.10
N THR A 77 7.68 2.22 -9.07
CA THR A 77 8.23 3.01 -10.17
C THR A 77 9.76 2.95 -10.25
N GLU A 78 10.44 2.72 -9.13
CA GLU A 78 11.91 2.60 -9.06
C GLU A 78 12.44 1.45 -9.93
N VAL A 79 11.65 0.41 -10.15
CA VAL A 79 12.07 -0.78 -10.93
C VAL A 79 11.75 -0.68 -12.42
N GLN A 80 11.13 0.41 -12.90
CA GLN A 80 10.67 0.52 -14.29
C GLN A 80 11.81 0.53 -15.32
N GLY A 81 13.03 0.90 -14.91
CA GLY A 81 14.22 0.89 -15.77
C GLY A 81 14.80 -0.50 -16.09
N VAL A 82 14.26 -1.57 -15.51
CA VAL A 82 14.71 -2.95 -15.79
C VAL A 82 14.22 -3.41 -17.16
N MET A 83 15.16 -3.80 -18.04
CA MET A 83 14.90 -4.09 -19.45
C MET A 83 14.15 -5.41 -19.72
N ASP A 84 14.52 -6.52 -19.05
CA ASP A 84 13.80 -7.78 -19.18
C ASP A 84 12.47 -7.69 -18.40
N PRO A 85 11.30 -7.75 -19.06
CA PRO A 85 10.02 -7.59 -18.37
C PRO A 85 9.80 -8.68 -17.31
N ALA A 86 10.33 -9.89 -17.52
CA ALA A 86 10.22 -10.96 -16.53
C ALA A 86 11.11 -10.71 -15.30
N GLU A 87 12.30 -10.15 -15.47
CA GLU A 87 13.12 -9.67 -14.35
C GLU A 87 12.46 -8.49 -13.63
N ARG A 88 11.89 -7.55 -14.39
CA ARG A 88 11.16 -6.42 -13.81
C ARG A 88 9.97 -6.88 -12.98
N LEU A 89 9.26 -7.95 -13.37
CA LEU A 89 8.20 -8.54 -12.54
C LEU A 89 8.73 -9.04 -11.19
N LEU A 90 9.90 -9.68 -11.17
CA LEU A 90 10.54 -10.10 -9.92
C LEU A 90 10.86 -8.90 -9.02
N GLN A 91 11.45 -7.86 -9.59
CA GLN A 91 11.78 -6.63 -8.86
C GLN A 91 10.52 -5.88 -8.39
N HIS A 92 9.45 -5.90 -9.18
CA HIS A 92 8.15 -5.35 -8.80
C HIS A 92 7.56 -6.09 -7.59
N GLY A 93 7.63 -7.43 -7.58
CA GLY A 93 7.23 -8.24 -6.43
C GLY A 93 8.06 -7.94 -5.17
N ARG A 94 9.38 -7.75 -5.32
CA ARG A 94 10.26 -7.32 -4.21
C ARG A 94 9.87 -5.95 -3.67
N ALA A 95 9.69 -4.96 -4.54
CA ALA A 95 9.28 -3.61 -4.15
C ALA A 95 7.94 -3.59 -3.40
N TYR A 96 7.00 -4.45 -3.79
CA TYR A 96 5.73 -4.63 -3.07
C TYR A 96 5.95 -5.16 -1.65
N LEU A 97 6.78 -6.18 -1.49
CA LEU A 97 7.07 -6.80 -0.19
C LEU A 97 7.86 -5.85 0.71
N GLU A 98 8.88 -5.17 0.19
CA GLU A 98 9.63 -4.14 0.92
C GLU A 98 8.70 -3.04 1.45
N PHE A 99 7.82 -2.52 0.61
CA PHE A 99 6.81 -1.56 1.04
C PHE A 99 5.96 -2.12 2.20
N ALA A 100 5.43 -3.35 2.04
CA ALA A 100 4.56 -3.96 3.03
C ALA A 100 5.28 -4.18 4.37
N PHE A 101 6.55 -4.60 4.35
CA PHE A 101 7.35 -4.85 5.55
C PHE A 101 7.81 -3.57 6.24
N GLU A 102 8.19 -2.54 5.48
CA GLU A 102 8.56 -1.23 6.02
C GLU A 102 7.33 -0.45 6.53
N ASN A 103 6.14 -0.76 6.02
CA ASN A 103 4.91 -0.01 6.29
C ASN A 103 3.70 -0.93 6.63
N PRO A 104 3.82 -1.85 7.62
CA PRO A 104 2.77 -2.84 7.91
C PRO A 104 1.43 -2.19 8.28
N GLN A 105 1.46 -1.03 8.92
CA GLN A 105 0.27 -0.26 9.26
C GLN A 105 -0.45 0.31 8.04
N TYR A 106 0.28 0.75 7.00
CA TYR A 106 -0.35 1.18 5.75
C TYR A 106 -0.87 -0.03 4.99
N TYR A 107 -0.15 -1.16 4.98
CA TYR A 107 -0.62 -2.40 4.39
C TYR A 107 -1.96 -2.85 4.98
N ASP A 108 -2.08 -2.85 6.30
CA ASP A 108 -3.31 -3.20 6.99
C ASP A 108 -4.48 -2.27 6.63
N LEU A 109 -4.22 -0.96 6.65
CA LEU A 109 -5.19 0.05 6.26
C LEU A 109 -5.66 -0.13 4.80
N MET A 110 -4.72 -0.43 3.89
CA MET A 110 -4.98 -0.52 2.46
C MET A 110 -5.72 -1.79 2.03
N PHE A 111 -5.50 -2.91 2.72
CA PHE A 111 -5.93 -4.21 2.20
C PHE A 111 -6.66 -5.13 3.20
N ILE A 112 -6.45 -4.97 4.51
CA ILE A 112 -6.94 -5.95 5.49
C ILE A 112 -8.19 -5.46 6.22
N MET A 113 -8.27 -4.16 6.48
CA MET A 113 -9.35 -3.62 7.30
C MET A 113 -10.68 -3.56 6.56
N ARG A 114 -11.72 -4.04 7.23
CA ARG A 114 -13.08 -4.08 6.68
C ARG A 114 -13.69 -2.69 6.47
N THR A 115 -13.65 -1.82 7.47
CA THR A 115 -14.35 -0.52 7.39
C THR A 115 -13.81 0.39 6.29
N PRO A 116 -12.49 0.58 6.11
CA PRO A 116 -11.95 1.29 4.95
C PRO A 116 -12.36 0.65 3.61
N ALA A 117 -12.30 -0.69 3.52
CA ALA A 117 -12.72 -1.41 2.31
C ALA A 117 -14.20 -1.18 1.96
N GLU A 118 -15.10 -1.17 2.96
CA GLU A 118 -16.52 -0.89 2.74
C GLU A 118 -16.76 0.53 2.23
N GLN A 119 -16.00 1.52 2.69
CA GLN A 119 -16.10 2.91 2.19
C GLN A 119 -15.64 3.02 0.73
N ILE A 120 -14.54 2.37 0.38
CA ILE A 120 -14.03 2.31 -1.00
C ILE A 120 -15.08 1.70 -1.93
N VAL A 121 -15.67 0.58 -1.54
CA VAL A 121 -16.73 -0.09 -2.31
C VAL A 121 -17.95 0.80 -2.46
N LYS A 122 -18.39 1.44 -1.37
CA LYS A 122 -19.54 2.36 -1.37
C LYS A 122 -19.33 3.55 -2.29
N ASN A 123 -18.14 4.15 -2.25
CA ASN A 123 -17.81 5.34 -3.02
C ASN A 123 -17.35 5.00 -4.45
N LYS A 124 -17.08 3.71 -4.74
CA LYS A 124 -16.46 3.22 -5.99
C LYS A 124 -15.16 3.95 -6.33
N ASP A 125 -14.40 4.27 -5.31
CA ASP A 125 -13.21 5.10 -5.44
C ASP A 125 -11.98 4.38 -4.89
N TRP A 126 -11.26 3.74 -5.82
CA TRP A 126 -10.00 3.05 -5.57
C TRP A 126 -8.94 3.42 -6.61
N GLU A 127 -8.96 4.67 -7.09
CA GLU A 127 -8.12 5.12 -8.20
C GLU A 127 -6.62 4.85 -7.94
N HIS A 128 -6.14 5.19 -6.75
CA HIS A 128 -4.73 4.99 -6.39
C HIS A 128 -4.33 3.51 -6.33
N GLY A 129 -5.24 2.64 -5.87
CA GLY A 129 -5.03 1.20 -5.91
C GLY A 129 -4.99 0.65 -7.32
N MET A 130 -5.91 1.11 -8.16
CA MET A 130 -5.95 0.77 -9.58
C MET A 130 -4.70 1.23 -10.32
N ARG A 131 -4.13 2.40 -10.01
CA ARG A 131 -2.87 2.86 -10.61
C ARG A 131 -1.70 1.92 -10.33
N SER A 132 -1.57 1.43 -9.10
CA SER A 132 -0.57 0.40 -8.74
C SER A 132 -0.82 -0.92 -9.47
N TYR A 133 -2.09 -1.34 -9.55
CA TYR A 133 -2.46 -2.59 -10.24
C TYR A 133 -2.25 -2.52 -11.76
N GLU A 134 -2.56 -1.40 -12.40
CA GLU A 134 -2.34 -1.20 -13.83
C GLU A 134 -0.85 -1.16 -14.19
N LEU A 135 0.02 -0.70 -13.28
CA LEU A 135 1.47 -0.81 -13.47
C LEU A 135 1.93 -2.27 -13.53
N LEU A 136 1.36 -3.14 -12.69
CA LEU A 136 1.63 -4.58 -12.73
C LEU A 136 1.11 -5.19 -14.04
N LYS A 137 -0.14 -4.88 -14.42
CA LYS A 137 -0.75 -5.38 -15.66
C LYS A 137 0.06 -4.99 -16.89
N ARG A 138 0.58 -3.75 -16.96
CA ARG A 138 1.46 -3.31 -18.05
C ARG A 138 2.71 -4.18 -18.15
N ASN A 139 3.38 -4.41 -17.03
CA ASN A 139 4.58 -5.26 -17.01
C ASN A 139 4.27 -6.72 -17.40
N VAL A 140 3.12 -7.26 -16.96
CA VAL A 140 2.64 -8.59 -17.36
C VAL A 140 2.33 -8.65 -18.86
N GLN A 141 1.72 -7.60 -19.43
CA GLN A 141 1.47 -7.50 -20.87
C GLN A 141 2.78 -7.49 -21.67
N GLU A 142 3.82 -6.80 -21.18
CA GLU A 142 5.14 -6.80 -21.81
C GLU A 142 5.79 -8.18 -21.75
N CYS A 143 5.61 -8.94 -20.67
CA CYS A 143 6.03 -10.35 -20.61
C CYS A 143 5.33 -11.20 -21.66
N ARG A 144 4.01 -11.02 -21.84
CA ARG A 144 3.24 -11.73 -22.87
C ARG A 144 3.77 -11.41 -24.27
N ASN A 145 4.01 -10.14 -24.55
CA ASN A 145 4.53 -9.67 -25.84
C ASN A 145 5.93 -10.23 -26.14
N ALA A 146 6.76 -10.37 -25.10
CA ALA A 146 8.08 -11.00 -25.18
C ALA A 146 8.01 -12.54 -25.29
N GLY A 147 6.81 -13.13 -25.34
CA GLY A 147 6.60 -14.55 -25.58
C GLY A 147 6.81 -15.44 -24.35
N TYR A 148 6.87 -14.87 -23.15
CA TYR A 148 7.00 -15.65 -21.91
C TYR A 148 5.83 -16.61 -21.76
N PHE A 149 4.59 -16.15 -21.93
CA PHE A 149 3.39 -17.00 -21.89
C PHE A 149 2.42 -16.64 -23.01
N LYS A 150 1.57 -17.60 -23.43
CA LYS A 150 0.64 -17.43 -24.55
C LYS A 150 -0.82 -17.68 -24.18
N GLU A 151 -1.09 -18.78 -23.47
CA GLU A 151 -2.44 -19.28 -23.18
C GLU A 151 -3.15 -18.47 -22.08
N SER A 152 -2.42 -18.05 -21.04
CA SER A 152 -3.01 -17.29 -19.93
C SER A 152 -3.31 -15.84 -20.30
N THR A 153 -4.38 -15.29 -19.72
CA THR A 153 -4.70 -13.87 -19.88
C THR A 153 -3.80 -12.99 -18.99
N VAL A 154 -3.62 -11.73 -19.37
CA VAL A 154 -2.87 -10.74 -18.57
C VAL A 154 -3.51 -10.55 -17.20
N ASP A 155 -4.83 -10.48 -17.12
CA ASP A 155 -5.54 -10.31 -15.85
C ASP A 155 -5.35 -11.52 -14.92
N SER A 156 -5.41 -12.74 -15.46
CA SER A 156 -5.17 -13.96 -14.67
C SER A 156 -3.75 -13.98 -14.09
N VAL A 157 -2.75 -13.66 -14.92
CA VAL A 157 -1.35 -13.64 -14.48
C VAL A 157 -1.12 -12.50 -13.49
N ALA A 158 -1.63 -11.30 -13.74
CA ALA A 158 -1.50 -10.16 -12.83
C ALA A 158 -2.14 -10.45 -11.46
N LEU A 159 -3.33 -11.03 -11.44
CA LEU A 159 -4.01 -11.44 -10.21
C LEU A 159 -3.20 -12.49 -9.45
N MET A 160 -2.69 -13.52 -10.15
CA MET A 160 -1.85 -14.55 -9.54
C MET A 160 -0.57 -13.97 -8.92
N MET A 161 0.12 -13.10 -9.66
CA MET A 161 1.34 -12.42 -9.18
C MET A 161 1.04 -11.59 -7.93
N TRP A 162 -0.04 -10.80 -7.97
CA TRP A 162 -0.46 -9.99 -6.82
C TRP A 162 -0.85 -10.88 -5.63
N ALA A 163 -1.63 -11.94 -5.84
CA ALA A 163 -2.08 -12.83 -4.79
C ALA A 163 -0.92 -13.50 -4.04
N VAL A 164 0.15 -13.89 -4.74
CA VAL A 164 1.33 -14.49 -4.09
C VAL A 164 2.06 -13.49 -3.19
N VAL A 165 2.41 -12.31 -3.71
CA VAL A 165 3.12 -11.31 -2.90
C VAL A 165 2.24 -10.78 -1.77
N HIS A 166 0.93 -10.69 -2.00
CA HIS A 166 -0.05 -10.33 -0.98
C HIS A 166 -0.14 -11.39 0.13
N GLY A 167 -0.17 -12.68 -0.24
CA GLY A 167 -0.15 -13.78 0.72
C GLY A 167 1.11 -13.79 1.57
N ILE A 168 2.28 -13.62 0.96
CA ILE A 168 3.57 -13.50 1.67
C ILE A 168 3.55 -12.32 2.63
N ALA A 169 3.10 -11.15 2.17
CA ALA A 169 3.01 -9.94 3.00
C ALA A 169 2.10 -10.14 4.21
N ALA A 170 0.89 -10.66 3.99
CA ALA A 170 -0.07 -10.94 5.07
C ALA A 170 0.49 -11.94 6.08
N LEU A 171 1.10 -13.04 5.62
CA LEU A 171 1.66 -14.06 6.51
C LEU A 171 2.86 -13.51 7.31
N HIS A 172 3.71 -12.68 6.69
CA HIS A 172 4.84 -12.05 7.38
C HIS A 172 4.38 -11.05 8.44
N ILE A 173 3.52 -10.09 8.07
CA ILE A 173 3.03 -9.02 8.96
C ILE A 173 2.27 -9.60 10.16
N ARG A 174 1.55 -10.72 9.96
CA ARG A 174 0.84 -11.44 11.02
C ARG A 174 1.70 -12.44 11.78
N GLN A 175 3.02 -12.39 11.60
CA GLN A 175 3.99 -13.23 12.28
C GLN A 175 3.70 -14.73 12.10
N ARG A 176 3.08 -15.14 10.99
CA ARG A 176 2.83 -16.57 10.71
C ARG A 176 4.08 -17.27 10.20
N LEU A 177 4.94 -16.55 9.50
CA LEU A 177 6.18 -17.12 8.94
C LEU A 177 7.27 -17.31 9.99
N ILE A 178 7.35 -16.44 11.01
CA ILE A 178 8.30 -16.62 12.11
C ILE A 178 7.95 -17.83 12.99
N LEU A 179 6.67 -18.19 13.08
CA LEU A 179 6.22 -19.39 13.79
C LEU A 179 6.60 -20.69 13.06
N MET A 180 7.07 -20.61 11.82
CA MET A 180 7.57 -21.77 11.08
C MET A 180 9.06 -22.06 11.36
N GLU A 181 9.67 -21.37 12.33
CA GLU A 181 11.08 -21.52 12.74
C GLU A 181 12.09 -21.34 11.60
N LEU A 182 11.70 -20.59 10.56
CA LEU A 182 12.57 -20.27 9.43
C LEU A 182 13.53 -19.15 9.84
N ASN A 183 14.83 -19.33 9.60
CA ASN A 183 15.79 -18.24 9.80
C ASN A 183 15.64 -17.15 8.72
N ALA A 184 16.17 -15.95 8.97
CA ALA A 184 16.03 -14.80 8.07
C ALA A 184 16.56 -15.07 6.65
N SER A 185 17.67 -15.81 6.52
CA SER A 185 18.24 -16.16 5.21
C SER A 185 17.35 -17.14 4.42
N TYR A 186 16.66 -18.04 5.12
CA TYR A 186 15.71 -18.97 4.52
C TYR A 186 14.44 -18.24 4.08
N PHE A 187 13.99 -17.23 4.83
CA PHE A 187 12.87 -16.38 4.47
C PHE A 187 13.14 -15.58 3.18
N GLU A 188 14.30 -14.93 3.08
CA GLU A 188 14.70 -14.24 1.84
C GLU A 188 14.86 -15.21 0.66
N GLY A 189 15.41 -16.39 0.91
CA GLY A 189 15.49 -17.49 -0.07
C GLY A 189 14.12 -17.92 -0.56
N LEU A 190 13.17 -18.15 0.35
CA LEU A 190 11.81 -18.61 0.04
C LEU A 190 11.01 -17.57 -0.73
N ILE A 191 11.15 -16.28 -0.41
CA ILE A 191 10.55 -15.19 -1.19
C ILE A 191 11.17 -15.15 -2.58
N LYS A 192 12.50 -15.19 -2.67
CA LYS A 192 13.22 -15.17 -3.95
C LYS A 192 12.83 -16.36 -4.81
N ASP A 193 12.70 -17.54 -4.24
CA ASP A 193 12.35 -18.77 -4.95
C ASP A 193 10.87 -18.81 -5.30
N SER A 194 9.98 -18.27 -4.47
CA SER A 194 8.56 -18.10 -4.79
C SER A 194 8.36 -17.15 -5.97
N LEU A 195 9.08 -16.02 -5.99
CA LEU A 195 9.09 -15.09 -7.12
C LEU A 195 9.71 -15.72 -8.38
N LYS A 196 10.81 -16.48 -8.26
CA LYS A 196 11.37 -17.21 -9.40
C LYS A 196 10.43 -18.29 -9.94
N ASN A 197 9.75 -19.03 -9.06
CA ASN A 197 8.77 -20.03 -9.45
C ASN A 197 7.62 -19.39 -10.22
N LEU A 198 7.19 -18.19 -9.83
CA LEU A 198 6.26 -17.38 -10.62
C LEU A 198 6.80 -17.02 -12.00
N LYS A 199 8.07 -16.61 -12.12
CA LYS A 199 8.73 -16.38 -13.42
C LYS A 199 8.78 -17.65 -14.27
N ASN A 200 8.90 -18.83 -13.66
CA ASN A 200 8.88 -20.12 -14.36
C ASN A 200 7.47 -20.56 -14.76
N LEU A 201 6.43 -20.21 -13.99
CA LEU A 201 5.03 -20.51 -14.32
C LEU A 201 4.53 -19.77 -15.55
N ILE A 202 5.20 -18.66 -15.89
CA ILE A 202 4.90 -17.86 -17.07
C ILE A 202 5.93 -18.04 -18.18
N ARG A 203 6.81 -19.05 -18.13
CA ARG A 203 7.74 -19.42 -19.21
C ARG A 203 7.25 -20.70 -19.89
#